data_AF-A0A8T1TAN9-F1
#
_entry.id   AF-A0A8T1TAN9-F1
#
_cell.length_a   1.000
_cell.length_b   1.000
_cell.length_c   1.000
_cell.angle_alpha   90.00
_cell.angle_beta   90.00
_cell.angle_gamma   90.00
#
_symmetry.space_group_name_H-M   'P 1'
#
loop_
_entity.id
_entity.type
_entity.pdbx_description
1 polymer ?
#
loop_
_entity_poly.entity_id
_entity_poly.type
_entity_poly.pdbx_seq_one_letter_code
_entity_poly.pdbx_strand_id
1 'polypeptide(L)'
;MAMYRFMCLEPNTVALLPPDNYHRQKKRYSTPSIQWLLYISHKENIQIRHALQGGELQVGPYFLDGYADVDGVCTAFEFNGCFFHGCLTCYCEKTQNPMTGTSFGFLYYKTQLKT
;
A
#
# COMPACT_ATOMS: atom_id res chain seq x y z
N MET A 1 -0.37 -16.15 -4.70
CA MET A 1 -0.75 -17.58 -4.71
C MET A 1 -0.44 -18.28 -3.38
N ALA A 2 -0.70 -17.65 -2.22
CA ALA A 2 -0.51 -18.28 -0.90
C ALA A 2 -1.80 -18.90 -0.33
N MET A 3 -2.97 -18.40 -0.78
CA MET A 3 -4.26 -18.73 -0.19
C MET A 3 -4.83 -20.09 -0.66
N TYR A 4 -4.52 -20.52 -1.88
CA TYR A 4 -5.03 -21.78 -2.46
C TYR A 4 -4.51 -23.04 -1.74
N ARG A 5 -3.36 -22.98 -1.06
CA ARG A 5 -2.76 -24.14 -0.39
C ARG A 5 -3.22 -24.37 1.05
N PHE A 6 -3.85 -23.39 1.69
CA PHE A 6 -4.24 -23.53 3.11
C PHE A 6 -5.61 -24.21 3.27
N MET A 7 -6.52 -24.03 2.30
CA MET A 7 -7.89 -24.57 2.39
C MET A 7 -8.07 -25.97 1.78
N CYS A 8 -7.04 -26.52 1.13
CA CYS A 8 -7.10 -27.79 0.41
C CYS A 8 -6.05 -28.82 0.88
N LEU A 9 -5.59 -28.73 2.14
CA LEU A 9 -4.66 -29.70 2.71
C LEU A 9 -5.42 -30.96 3.14
N GLU A 10 -4.91 -32.12 2.72
CA GLU A 10 -5.46 -33.41 3.13
C GLU A 10 -5.26 -33.65 4.64
N PRO A 11 -6.20 -34.32 5.32
CA PRO A 11 -6.04 -34.67 6.73
C PRO A 11 -4.72 -35.40 7.00
N ASN A 12 -4.05 -35.07 8.11
CA ASN A 12 -2.75 -35.64 8.53
C ASN A 12 -1.56 -35.35 7.60
N THR A 13 -1.62 -34.29 6.79
CA THR A 13 -0.46 -33.82 6.01
C THR A 13 0.14 -32.54 6.58
N VAL A 14 1.47 -32.44 6.52
CA VAL A 14 2.21 -31.23 6.93
C VAL A 14 2.19 -30.23 5.78
N ALA A 15 1.85 -28.97 6.08
CA ALA A 15 1.86 -27.92 5.08
C ALA A 15 3.27 -27.69 4.51
N LEU A 16 3.38 -27.52 3.19
CA LEU A 16 4.63 -27.09 2.56
C LEU A 16 4.94 -25.66 3.00
N LEU A 17 5.99 -25.49 3.79
CA LEU A 17 6.51 -24.18 4.16
C LEU A 17 6.98 -23.46 2.89
N PRO A 18 6.63 -22.17 2.70
CA PRO A 18 7.19 -21.39 1.61
C PRO A 18 8.72 -21.26 1.80
N PRO A 19 9.50 -21.08 0.71
CA PRO A 19 10.97 -21.03 0.80
C PRO A 19 11.51 -19.94 1.71
N ASP A 20 10.72 -18.89 1.95
CA ASP A 20 11.05 -17.78 2.85
C ASP A 20 10.67 -18.06 4.31
N ASN A 21 10.14 -19.25 4.63
CA ASN A 21 9.71 -19.65 5.97
C ASN A 21 8.80 -18.59 6.65
N TYR A 22 7.98 -17.89 5.88
CA TYR A 22 7.15 -16.75 6.33
C TYR A 22 7.93 -15.56 6.91
N HIS A 23 9.25 -15.51 6.72
CA HIS A 23 10.03 -14.34 7.07
C HIS A 23 9.55 -13.16 6.23
N ARG A 24 9.10 -12.09 6.90
CA ARG A 24 8.74 -10.81 6.28
C ARG A 24 10.00 -10.09 5.77
N GLN A 25 10.65 -10.65 4.76
CA GLN A 25 11.82 -10.04 4.15
C GLN A 25 11.44 -8.88 3.21
N LYS A 26 10.20 -8.88 2.70
CA LYS A 26 9.70 -7.86 1.79
C LYS A 26 8.80 -6.87 2.51
N LYS A 27 9.06 -5.59 2.30
CA LYS A 27 8.20 -4.49 2.75
C LYS A 27 6.79 -4.68 2.15
N ARG A 28 5.76 -4.44 2.96
CA ARG A 28 4.36 -4.54 2.52
C ARG A 28 3.98 -3.28 1.75
N TYR A 29 3.19 -3.47 0.70
CA TYR A 29 2.54 -2.41 -0.07
C TYR A 29 1.04 -2.74 -0.19
N SER A 30 0.21 -1.77 -0.60
CA SER A 30 -1.22 -2.01 -0.83
C SER A 30 -1.52 -2.29 -2.30
N THR A 31 -2.32 -3.33 -2.59
CA THR A 31 -2.73 -3.65 -3.96
C THR A 31 -3.46 -2.48 -4.65
N PRO A 32 -4.38 -1.75 -3.98
CA PRO A 32 -5.01 -0.58 -4.59
C PRO A 32 -4.03 0.56 -4.93
N SER A 33 -3.01 0.80 -4.09
CA SER A 33 -1.96 1.79 -4.40
C SER A 33 -1.24 1.42 -5.70
N ILE A 34 -0.82 0.16 -5.84
CA ILE A 34 -0.16 -0.31 -7.07
C ILE A 34 -1.06 -0.13 -8.29
N GLN A 35 -2.35 -0.51 -8.20
CA GLN A 35 -3.28 -0.35 -9.32
C GLN A 35 -3.44 1.13 -9.72
N TRP A 36 -3.52 2.02 -8.73
CA TRP A 36 -3.59 3.46 -8.96
C TRP A 36 -2.32 4.01 -9.62
N LEU A 37 -1.14 3.59 -9.17
CA LEU A 37 0.15 3.99 -9.77
C LEU A 37 0.28 3.48 -11.21
N LEU A 38 -0.10 2.22 -11.48
CA LEU A 38 -0.11 1.66 -12.83
C LEU A 38 -1.07 2.42 -13.74
N TYR A 39 -2.24 2.82 -13.24
CA TYR A 39 -3.18 3.65 -13.98
C TYR A 39 -2.58 5.02 -14.34
N ILE A 40 -1.95 5.71 -13.39
CA ILE A 40 -1.28 7.00 -13.66
C ILE A 40 -0.14 6.82 -14.65
N SER A 41 0.71 5.81 -14.45
CA SER A 41 1.82 5.48 -15.34
C SER A 41 1.35 5.28 -16.78
N HIS A 42 0.27 4.53 -16.98
CA HIS A 42 -0.33 4.31 -18.29
C HIS A 42 -0.98 5.59 -18.85
N LYS A 43 -1.74 6.33 -18.04
CA LYS A 43 -2.48 7.51 -18.47
C LYS A 43 -1.57 8.65 -18.91
N GLU A 44 -0.53 8.92 -18.12
CA GLU A 44 0.42 10.01 -18.36
C GLU A 44 1.63 9.55 -19.20
N ASN A 45 1.69 8.26 -19.55
CA ASN A 45 2.80 7.64 -20.28
C ASN A 45 4.17 7.88 -19.62
N ILE A 46 4.22 7.78 -18.29
CA ILE A 46 5.44 7.95 -17.47
C ILE A 46 5.81 6.64 -16.79
N GLN A 47 7.10 6.39 -16.58
CA GLN A 47 7.57 5.24 -15.81
C GLN A 47 7.61 5.58 -14.33
N ILE A 48 6.74 4.95 -13.54
CA ILE A 48 6.68 5.16 -12.09
C ILE A 48 7.39 4.00 -11.40
N ARG A 49 8.41 4.32 -10.61
CA ARG A 49 9.06 3.38 -9.69
C ARG A 49 8.15 3.18 -8.47
N HIS A 50 7.89 1.93 -8.10
CA HIS A 50 7.05 1.55 -6.95
C HIS A 50 7.43 0.16 -6.41
N ALA A 51 6.74 -0.34 -5.39
CA ALA A 51 7.11 -1.59 -4.70
C ALA A 51 7.27 -2.84 -5.59
N LEU A 52 6.60 -2.88 -6.74
CA LEU A 52 6.68 -3.98 -7.72
C LEU A 52 7.55 -3.67 -8.94
N GLN A 53 7.99 -2.41 -9.09
CA GLN A 53 8.80 -1.94 -10.21
C GLN A 53 9.96 -1.09 -9.67
N GLY A 54 11.11 -1.73 -9.43
CA GLY A 54 12.30 -1.07 -8.88
C GLY A 54 12.28 -0.82 -7.36
N GLY A 55 11.20 -1.19 -6.68
CA GLY A 55 11.03 -0.97 -5.24
C GLY A 55 10.71 0.49 -4.90
N GLU A 56 10.17 0.74 -3.71
CA GLU A 56 9.86 2.09 -3.22
C GLU A 56 11.15 2.90 -3.00
N LEU A 57 11.13 4.19 -3.38
CA LEU A 57 12.24 5.09 -3.16
C LEU A 57 12.24 5.57 -1.70
N GLN A 58 13.38 5.44 -1.02
CA GLN A 58 13.56 5.98 0.32
C GLN A 58 14.06 7.43 0.25
N VAL A 59 13.36 8.34 0.93
CA VAL A 59 13.74 9.75 1.09
C VAL A 59 13.78 10.07 2.59
N GLY A 60 14.99 10.17 3.14
CA GLY A 60 15.20 10.29 4.58
C GLY A 60 14.60 9.08 5.34
N PRO A 61 13.74 9.30 6.35
CA PRO A 61 13.09 8.21 7.08
C PRO A 61 11.84 7.65 6.37
N TYR A 62 11.41 8.26 5.26
CA TYR A 62 10.18 7.91 4.55
C TYR A 62 10.46 7.10 3.29
N PHE A 63 9.44 6.38 2.86
CA PHE A 63 9.45 5.67 1.59
C PHE A 63 8.24 6.10 0.80
N LEU A 64 8.46 6.44 -0.47
CA LEU A 64 7.41 6.88 -1.37
C LEU A 64 6.68 5.68 -1.96
N ASP A 65 5.35 5.72 -1.99
CA ASP A 65 4.56 4.68 -2.68
C ASP A 65 4.92 4.60 -4.17
N GLY A 66 5.10 5.76 -4.81
CA GLY A 66 5.54 5.90 -6.19
C GLY A 66 6.48 7.10 -6.41
N TYR A 67 7.38 6.98 -7.37
CA TYR A 67 8.30 8.06 -7.77
C TYR A 67 8.55 8.04 -9.28
N ALA A 68 8.57 9.21 -9.91
CA ALA A 68 9.00 9.38 -11.29
C ALA A 68 9.89 10.61 -11.43
N ASP A 69 10.87 10.54 -12.32
CA ASP A 69 11.65 11.68 -12.78
C ASP A 69 11.36 11.86 -14.27
N VAL A 70 10.75 12.98 -14.62
CA VAL A 70 10.35 13.30 -15.99
C VAL A 70 11.01 14.61 -16.36
N ASP A 71 11.99 14.55 -17.27
CA ASP A 71 12.75 15.70 -17.76
C ASP A 71 13.38 16.56 -16.64
N GLY A 72 13.85 15.90 -15.57
CA GLY A 72 14.46 16.55 -14.41
C GLY A 72 13.45 17.02 -13.36
N VAL A 73 12.16 16.81 -13.58
CA VAL A 73 11.09 17.08 -12.61
C VAL A 73 10.81 15.81 -11.80
N CYS A 74 11.34 15.78 -10.58
CA CYS A 74 11.08 14.74 -9.61
C CYS A 74 9.66 14.86 -9.04
N THR A 75 8.84 13.83 -9.24
CA THR A 75 7.46 13.76 -8.74
C THR A 75 7.29 12.56 -7.81
N ALA A 76 6.78 12.80 -6.60
CA ALA A 76 6.41 11.78 -5.64
C ALA A 76 4.89 11.52 -5.69
N PHE A 77 4.50 10.25 -5.59
CA PHE A 77 3.11 9.82 -5.54
C PHE A 77 2.85 9.09 -4.22
N GLU A 78 1.89 9.57 -3.44
CA GLU A 78 1.45 8.94 -2.17
C GLU A 78 -0.03 8.55 -2.29
N PHE A 79 -0.35 7.30 -1.97
CA PHE A 79 -1.71 6.78 -2.02
C PHE A 79 -2.37 6.77 -0.64
N ASN A 80 -3.20 7.79 -0.40
CA ASN A 80 -3.97 7.88 0.84
C ASN A 80 -5.30 7.10 0.76
N GLY A 81 -5.22 5.77 0.85
CA GLY A 81 -6.40 4.90 0.87
C GLY A 81 -7.43 5.32 1.93
N CYS A 82 -8.66 5.62 1.52
CA CYS A 82 -9.72 6.25 2.32
C CYS A 82 -9.97 5.56 3.67
N PHE A 83 -9.97 4.22 3.68
CA PHE A 83 -10.22 3.45 4.89
C PHE A 83 -9.15 3.69 5.96
N PHE A 84 -7.87 3.69 5.58
CA PHE A 84 -6.74 3.75 6.52
C PHE A 84 -6.32 5.19 6.86
N HIS A 85 -6.52 6.11 5.92
CA HIS A 85 -6.05 7.48 6.03
C HIS A 85 -7.15 8.48 6.38
N GLY A 86 -8.41 8.02 6.47
CA GLY A 86 -9.55 8.90 6.66
C GLY A 86 -9.96 9.58 5.37
N CYS A 87 -11.25 9.57 5.06
CA CYS A 87 -11.82 10.33 3.96
C CYS A 87 -13.19 10.84 4.39
N LEU A 88 -13.31 12.15 4.55
CA LEU A 88 -14.54 12.79 5.03
C LEU A 88 -15.68 12.76 3.99
N THR A 89 -15.36 12.46 2.72
CA THR A 89 -16.36 12.21 1.67
C THR A 89 -16.96 10.82 1.77
N CYS A 90 -16.15 9.81 2.12
CA CYS A 90 -16.58 8.41 2.18
C CYS A 90 -17.13 8.01 3.56
N TYR A 91 -16.64 8.64 4.62
CA TYR A 91 -16.95 8.27 6.00
C TYR A 91 -17.27 9.50 6.83
N CYS A 92 -18.26 9.37 7.73
CA CYS A 92 -18.54 10.41 8.71
C CYS A 92 -17.36 10.55 9.69
N GLU A 93 -16.99 11.79 10.00
CA GLU A 93 -15.85 12.15 10.84
C GLU A 93 -15.86 11.42 12.20
N LYS A 94 -17.04 11.27 12.80
CA LYS A 94 -17.23 10.67 14.13
C LYS A 94 -17.29 9.15 14.11
N THR A 95 -17.46 8.52 12.94
CA THR A 95 -17.50 7.07 12.81
C THR A 95 -16.14 6.47 13.15
N GLN A 96 -16.14 5.38 13.91
CA GLN A 96 -14.94 4.65 14.27
C GLN A 96 -14.52 3.72 13.14
N ASN A 97 -13.23 3.72 12.80
CA ASN A 97 -12.64 2.71 11.96
C ASN A 97 -12.49 1.41 12.78
N PRO A 98 -13.09 0.28 12.34
CA PRO A 98 -13.11 -0.96 13.12
C PRO A 98 -11.74 -1.65 13.22
N MET A 99 -10.79 -1.31 12.34
CA MET A 99 -9.43 -1.86 12.40
C MET A 99 -8.53 -1.04 13.33
N THR A 100 -8.57 0.29 13.24
CA THR A 100 -7.64 1.14 14.01
C THR A 100 -8.19 1.53 15.38
N GLY A 101 -9.51 1.41 15.60
CA GLY A 101 -10.17 1.84 16.83
C GLY A 101 -10.19 3.35 17.03
N THR A 102 -9.95 4.13 15.96
CA THR A 102 -9.94 5.60 15.97
C THR A 102 -11.02 6.13 15.02
N SER A 103 -11.45 7.38 15.20
CA SER A 103 -12.40 7.98 14.27
C SER A 103 -11.78 8.26 12.90
N PHE A 104 -12.59 8.24 11.84
CA PHE A 104 -12.14 8.60 10.49
C PHE A 104 -11.68 10.06 10.41
N GLY A 105 -12.26 10.96 11.22
CA GLY A 105 -11.79 12.34 11.37
C GLY A 105 -10.37 12.43 11.93
N PHE A 106 -10.07 11.63 12.95
CA PHE A 106 -8.72 11.57 13.52
C PHE A 106 -7.70 11.01 12.52
N LEU A 107 -8.05 9.95 11.79
CA LEU A 107 -7.20 9.40 10.73
C LEU A 107 -6.92 10.45 9.64
N TYR A 108 -7.95 11.17 9.21
CA TYR A 108 -7.82 12.25 8.22
C TYR A 108 -6.87 13.34 8.71
N TYR A 109 -7.10 13.86 9.91
CA TYR A 109 -6.23 14.87 10.52
C TYR A 109 -4.77 14.41 10.61
N LYS A 110 -4.54 13.18 11.08
CA LYS A 110 -3.19 12.60 11.17
C LYS A 110 -2.50 12.50 9.79
N THR A 111 -3.24 12.13 8.75
CA THR A 111 -2.71 12.05 7.39
C THR A 111 -2.30 13.43 6.87
N GLN A 112 -3.09 14.46 7.14
CA GLN A 112 -2.76 15.83 6.74
C GLN A 112 -1.49 16.35 7.43
N LEU A 113 -1.23 15.99 8.69
CA LEU A 113 0.01 16.37 9.39
C LEU A 113 1.28 15.71 8.82
N LYS A 114 1.15 14.61 8.07
CA LYS A 114 2.28 13.91 7.44
C LYS A 114 2.69 14.58 6.12
N THR A 115 1.79 15.35 5.50
CA THR A 115 1.98 15.97 4.18
C THR A 115 2.49 17.39 4.34
#